data_AF-A0A9C9MIB7-F1
#
_entry.id   AF-A0A9C9MIB7-F1
#
_cell.length_a   1.000
_cell.length_b   1.000
_cell.length_c   1.000
_cell.angle_alpha   90.00
_cell.angle_beta   90.00
_cell.angle_gamma   90.00
#
_symmetry.space_group_name_H-M   'P 1'
#
loop_
_entity.id
_entity.type
_entity.pdbx_description
1 polymer ?
#
loop_
_entity_poly.entity_id
_entity_poly.type
_entity_poly.pdbx_seq_one_letter_code
_entity_poly.pdbx_strand_id
1 'polypeptide(L)'
;MRTLLVLVVSMFITFQFSFAGDEGKIYGKGISLKDTTKISDILAKADENIGKTFLVEGRIVDVCKKRGCWMELASDKEFESIRVKVNDGEIVFPLSAKGKLAKVEGVLEKLE
;
A
#
# COMPACT_ATOMS: atom_id res chain seq x y z
N MET A 1 48.27 -28.33 -8.19
CA MET A 1 47.59 -27.22 -8.88
C MET A 1 46.41 -27.63 -9.77
N ARG A 2 46.11 -28.92 -9.99
CA ARG A 2 44.90 -29.34 -10.75
C ARG A 2 43.66 -29.57 -9.87
N THR A 3 43.86 -29.83 -8.57
CA THR A 3 42.78 -29.97 -7.58
C THR A 3 42.38 -28.65 -6.90
N LEU A 4 43.26 -27.64 -6.90
CA LEU A 4 42.96 -26.29 -6.39
C LEU A 4 42.04 -25.49 -7.34
N LEU A 5 42.01 -25.82 -8.64
CA LEU A 5 41.17 -25.12 -9.61
C LEU A 5 39.69 -25.56 -9.55
N VAL A 6 39.43 -26.77 -9.04
CA VAL A 6 38.07 -27.36 -9.02
C VAL A 6 37.25 -26.87 -7.82
N LEU A 7 37.89 -26.48 -6.72
CA LEU A 7 37.19 -26.02 -5.52
C LEU A 7 36.67 -24.58 -5.60
N VAL A 8 37.24 -23.74 -6.47
CA VAL A 8 36.82 -22.33 -6.60
C VAL A 8 35.56 -22.20 -7.49
N VAL A 9 35.26 -23.20 -8.32
CA VAL A 9 34.07 -23.21 -9.20
C VAL A 9 32.83 -23.82 -8.54
N SER A 10 32.97 -24.42 -7.35
CA SER A 10 31.84 -25.02 -6.61
C SER A 10 31.09 -24.04 -5.69
N MET A 11 31.56 -22.80 -5.55
CA MET A 11 30.97 -21.78 -4.68
C MET A 11 30.17 -20.76 -5.49
N PHE A 12 29.37 -21.23 -6.44
CA PHE A 12 28.48 -20.40 -7.26
C PHE A 12 27.04 -20.93 -7.33
N ILE A 13 26.68 -21.88 -6.45
CA ILE A 13 25.37 -22.53 -6.45
C ILE A 13 24.72 -22.34 -5.07
N THR A 14 23.50 -21.80 -5.12
CA THR A 14 22.48 -21.67 -4.06
C THR A 14 22.77 -20.74 -2.89
N PHE A 15 22.80 -19.41 -3.13
CA PHE A 15 22.10 -18.53 -2.19
C PHE A 15 20.71 -18.30 -2.76
N GLN A 16 19.81 -19.24 -2.43
CA GLN A 16 18.39 -19.12 -2.69
C GLN A 16 17.89 -17.93 -1.86
N PHE A 17 17.78 -16.77 -2.51
CA PHE A 17 17.03 -15.64 -1.98
C PHE A 17 15.56 -16.07 -1.95
N SER A 18 15.16 -16.72 -0.85
CA SER A 18 13.76 -16.88 -0.51
C SER A 18 13.23 -15.48 -0.21
N PHE A 19 12.70 -14.82 -1.24
CA PHE A 19 11.76 -13.72 -1.06
C PHE A 19 10.50 -14.33 -0.46
N ALA A 20 10.47 -14.44 0.87
CA ALA A 20 9.23 -14.60 1.61
C ALA A 20 8.40 -13.34 1.31
N GLY A 21 7.44 -13.47 0.40
CA GLY A 21 6.47 -12.43 0.12
C GLY A 21 5.68 -12.16 1.39
N ASP A 22 5.83 -10.96 1.94
CA ASP A 22 5.06 -10.45 3.07
C ASP A 22 3.58 -10.53 2.67
N GLU A 23 2.87 -11.52 3.20
CA GLU A 23 1.42 -11.63 3.11
C GLU A 23 0.83 -10.36 3.77
N GLY A 24 0.39 -9.43 2.92
CA GLY A 24 0.12 -8.06 3.32
C GLY A 24 -0.80 -7.98 4.53
N LYS A 25 -0.39 -7.19 5.54
CA LYS A 25 -1.14 -7.04 6.78
C LYS A 25 -2.51 -6.41 6.54
N ILE A 26 -3.56 -7.09 6.99
CA ILE A 26 -4.94 -6.60 6.92
C ILE A 26 -5.23 -5.69 8.13
N TYR A 27 -5.91 -4.58 7.89
CA TYR A 27 -6.39 -3.66 8.91
C TYR A 27 -7.91 -3.49 8.79
N GLY A 28 -8.59 -3.29 9.92
CA GLY A 28 -10.05 -3.15 9.95
C GLY A 28 -10.78 -4.45 9.60
N LYS A 29 -11.89 -4.34 8.86
CA LYS A 29 -12.74 -5.48 8.47
C LYS A 29 -12.23 -6.26 7.26
N GLY A 30 -11.16 -5.80 6.62
CA GLY A 30 -10.67 -6.33 5.34
C GLY A 30 -11.36 -5.72 4.13
N ILE A 31 -11.09 -6.31 2.96
CA ILE A 31 -11.60 -5.87 1.65
C ILE A 31 -12.67 -6.84 1.19
N SER A 32 -13.82 -6.31 0.76
CA SER A 32 -14.96 -7.08 0.25
C SER A 32 -15.13 -6.92 -1.27
N LEU A 33 -14.77 -5.75 -1.80
CA LEU A 33 -14.79 -5.44 -3.23
C LEU A 33 -13.66 -6.17 -3.95
N LYS A 34 -13.90 -6.55 -5.20
CA LYS A 34 -12.89 -7.19 -6.06
C LYS A 34 -12.26 -6.21 -7.04
N ASP A 35 -13.03 -5.21 -7.46
CA ASP A 35 -12.65 -4.29 -8.51
C ASP A 35 -11.97 -3.06 -7.92
N THR A 36 -10.70 -2.87 -8.28
CA THR A 36 -9.92 -1.68 -7.93
C THR A 36 -10.27 -0.55 -8.88
N THR A 37 -10.70 0.59 -8.33
CA THR A 37 -10.95 1.84 -9.05
C THR A 37 -9.69 2.71 -8.99
N LYS A 38 -9.39 3.41 -10.09
CA LYS A 38 -8.30 4.38 -10.12
C LYS A 38 -8.64 5.59 -9.27
N ILE A 39 -7.66 6.07 -8.51
CA ILE A 39 -7.82 7.27 -7.69
C ILE A 39 -8.10 8.49 -8.57
N SER A 40 -7.46 8.58 -9.74
CA SER A 40 -7.67 9.70 -10.66
C SER A 40 -9.08 9.75 -11.27
N ASP A 41 -9.73 8.61 -11.47
CA ASP A 41 -11.12 8.53 -11.94
C ASP A 41 -12.11 8.97 -10.86
N ILE A 42 -11.80 8.66 -9.59
CA ILE A 42 -12.61 9.11 -8.45
C ILE A 42 -12.51 10.63 -8.31
N LEU A 43 -11.30 11.18 -8.37
CA LEU A 43 -11.03 12.60 -8.19
C LEU A 43 -11.53 13.46 -9.36
N ALA A 44 -11.51 12.94 -10.60
CA ALA A 44 -12.05 13.63 -11.77
C ALA A 44 -13.54 13.98 -11.63
N LYS A 45 -14.28 13.22 -10.80
CA LYS A 45 -15.70 13.43 -10.51
C LYS A 45 -15.95 13.39 -9.01
N ALA A 46 -15.11 14.07 -8.22
CA ALA A 46 -15.13 13.98 -6.77
C ALA A 46 -16.52 14.25 -6.17
N ASP A 47 -17.20 15.33 -6.57
CA ASP A 47 -18.52 15.69 -6.04
C ASP A 47 -19.61 14.66 -6.36
N GLU A 48 -19.57 14.04 -7.55
CA GLU A 48 -20.52 12.97 -7.94
C GLU A 48 -20.22 11.63 -7.26
N ASN A 49 -19.01 11.48 -6.71
CA ASN A 49 -18.54 10.24 -6.10
C ASN A 49 -18.68 10.25 -4.57
N ILE A 50 -19.07 11.37 -3.96
CA ILE A 50 -19.31 11.47 -2.52
C ILE A 50 -20.36 10.44 -2.08
N GLY A 51 -20.08 9.74 -0.98
CA GLY A 51 -20.96 8.72 -0.40
C GLY A 51 -20.89 7.35 -1.08
N LYS A 52 -20.13 7.20 -2.18
CA LYS A 52 -19.90 5.90 -2.81
C LYS A 52 -18.71 5.18 -2.16
N THR A 53 -18.76 3.84 -2.17
CA THR A 53 -17.67 2.98 -1.69
C THR A 53 -16.77 2.60 -2.85
N PHE A 54 -15.46 2.69 -2.65
CA PHE A 54 -14.46 2.30 -3.63
C PHE A 54 -13.39 1.43 -2.98
N LEU A 55 -12.83 0.53 -3.77
CA LEU A 55 -11.55 -0.11 -3.50
C LEU A 55 -10.50 0.60 -4.35
N VAL A 56 -9.47 1.15 -3.70
CA VAL A 56 -8.36 1.83 -4.37
C VAL A 56 -7.04 1.16 -4.00
N GLU A 57 -6.06 1.26 -4.88
CA GLU A 57 -4.69 0.81 -4.64
C GLU A 57 -3.73 1.97 -4.92
N GLY A 58 -2.73 2.13 -4.06
CA GLY A 58 -1.72 3.16 -4.22
C GLY A 58 -0.53 2.97 -3.30
N ARG A 59 0.57 3.67 -3.60
CA ARG A 59 1.73 3.73 -2.70
C ARG A 59 1.43 4.71 -1.58
N ILE A 60 1.74 4.30 -0.35
CA ILE A 60 1.62 5.16 0.83
C ILE A 60 2.73 6.21 0.80
N VAL A 61 2.40 7.48 0.60
CA VAL A 61 3.37 8.58 0.54
C VAL A 61 3.52 9.32 1.85
N ASP A 62 2.50 9.29 2.72
CA ASP A 62 2.61 9.83 4.06
C ASP A 62 1.71 9.14 5.08
N VAL A 63 2.06 9.28 6.37
CA VAL A 63 1.33 8.70 7.49
C VAL A 63 1.33 9.69 8.66
N CYS A 64 0.19 9.81 9.34
CA CYS A 64 0.06 10.66 10.52
C CYS A 64 1.06 10.28 11.63
N LYS A 65 2.01 11.18 11.94
CA LYS A 65 3.04 10.96 12.98
C LYS A 65 2.50 10.94 14.40
N LYS A 66 1.38 11.61 14.67
CA LYS A 66 0.87 11.76 16.04
C LYS A 66 0.14 10.51 16.54
N ARG A 67 -0.65 9.83 15.70
CA ARG A 67 -1.39 8.59 16.07
C ARG A 67 -1.76 7.65 14.91
N GLY A 68 -1.23 7.84 13.70
CA GLY A 68 -1.56 6.94 12.58
C GLY A 68 -3.04 6.94 12.17
N CYS A 69 -3.81 7.98 12.53
CA CYS A 69 -5.25 8.10 12.23
C CYS A 69 -5.56 8.45 10.77
N TRP A 70 -4.54 8.72 9.97
CA TRP A 70 -4.67 8.87 8.53
C TRP A 70 -3.37 8.47 7.85
N MET A 71 -3.48 8.12 6.57
CA MET A 71 -2.39 7.94 5.63
C MET A 71 -2.75 8.57 4.28
N GLU A 72 -1.75 8.80 3.45
CA GLU A 72 -1.93 9.39 2.13
C GLU A 72 -1.46 8.40 1.07
N LEU A 73 -2.33 8.12 0.10
CA LEU A 73 -2.05 7.22 -1.02
C LEU A 73 -1.82 8.06 -2.28
N ALA A 74 -0.73 7.78 -2.99
CA ALA A 74 -0.51 8.32 -4.32
C ALA A 74 -1.55 7.77 -5.30
N SER A 75 -2.01 8.63 -6.19
CA SER A 75 -2.84 8.28 -7.34
C SER A 75 -2.01 7.60 -8.44
N ASP A 76 -2.70 7.15 -9.48
CA ASP A 76 -2.11 6.73 -10.75
C ASP A 76 -1.56 7.90 -11.59
N LYS A 77 -1.89 9.15 -11.23
CA LYS A 77 -1.33 10.38 -11.82
C LYS A 77 -0.27 11.01 -10.91
N GLU A 78 0.77 11.57 -11.53
CA GLU A 78 1.79 12.31 -10.81
C GLU A 78 1.20 13.53 -10.07
N PHE A 79 1.73 13.79 -8.88
CA PHE A 79 1.32 14.90 -8.01
C PHE A 79 -0.15 14.87 -7.56
N GLU A 80 -0.84 13.73 -7.69
CA GLU A 80 -2.19 13.53 -7.22
C GLU A 80 -2.22 12.45 -6.14
N SER A 81 -2.99 12.67 -5.07
CA SER A 81 -3.09 11.77 -3.93
C SER A 81 -4.47 11.84 -3.29
N ILE A 82 -4.80 10.81 -2.50
CA ILE A 82 -6.02 10.76 -1.69
C ILE A 82 -5.65 10.48 -0.24
N ARG A 83 -6.28 11.20 0.68
CA ARG A 83 -6.12 10.96 2.12
C ARG A 83 -7.12 9.90 2.58
N VAL A 84 -6.59 8.86 3.19
CA VAL A 84 -7.36 7.81 3.85
C VAL A 84 -7.35 8.09 5.35
N LYS A 85 -8.53 8.41 5.88
CA LYS A 85 -8.73 8.72 7.29
C LYS A 85 -9.55 7.61 7.95
N VAL A 86 -9.21 7.31 9.19
CA VAL A 86 -9.92 6.34 10.03
C VAL A 86 -10.31 7.02 11.34
N ASN A 87 -11.33 6.51 12.02
CA ASN A 87 -11.68 7.00 13.35
C ASN A 87 -10.54 6.69 14.33
N ASP A 88 -10.26 7.63 15.24
CA ASP A 88 -9.23 7.45 16.27
C ASP A 88 -9.53 6.18 17.10
N GLY A 89 -8.60 5.23 17.08
CA GLY A 89 -8.70 3.99 17.87
C GLY A 89 -9.27 2.78 17.12
N GLU A 90 -9.80 2.94 15.90
CA GLU A 90 -10.23 1.79 15.08
C GLU A 90 -9.04 1.14 14.36
N ILE A 91 -8.23 1.96 13.70
CA ILE A 91 -7.05 1.53 12.95
C ILE A 91 -5.91 2.50 13.23
N VAL A 92 -4.72 1.97 13.48
CA VAL A 92 -3.49 2.76 13.63
C VAL A 92 -2.54 2.35 12.52
N PHE A 93 -2.35 3.25 11.55
CA PHE A 93 -1.38 3.03 10.48
C PHE A 93 0.05 3.26 11.01
N PRO A 94 0.93 2.25 10.97
CA PRO A 94 2.30 2.42 11.45
C PRO A 94 3.12 3.27 10.47
N LEU A 95 4.06 4.06 10.98
CA LEU A 95 4.98 4.85 10.15
C LEU A 95 5.80 3.98 9.18
N SER A 96 6.03 2.71 9.53
CA SER A 96 6.71 1.72 8.67
C SER A 96 5.89 1.31 7.43
N ALA A 97 4.62 1.70 7.34
CA ALA A 97 3.81 1.47 6.14
C ALA A 97 4.18 2.44 5.00
N LYS A 98 4.78 3.59 5.31
CA LYS A 98 5.21 4.57 4.31
C LYS A 98 6.15 3.92 3.29
N GLY A 99 5.86 4.13 2.00
CA GLY A 99 6.59 3.56 0.87
C GLY A 99 6.06 2.19 0.40
N LYS A 100 5.23 1.50 1.19
CA LYS A 100 4.59 0.24 0.78
C LYS A 100 3.37 0.51 -0.14
N LEU A 101 2.96 -0.53 -0.86
CA LEU A 101 1.67 -0.56 -1.56
C LEU A 101 0.55 -0.90 -0.56
N ALA A 102 -0.58 -0.22 -0.69
CA ALA A 102 -1.77 -0.47 0.11
C ALA A 102 -3.00 -0.55 -0.79
N LYS A 103 -3.90 -1.47 -0.43
CA LYS A 103 -5.28 -1.52 -0.91
C LYS A 103 -6.20 -1.02 0.18
N VAL A 104 -7.12 -0.13 -0.18
CA VAL A 104 -8.02 0.52 0.77
C VAL A 104 -9.42 0.46 0.22
N GLU A 105 -10.33 -0.09 1.02
CA GLU A 105 -11.77 -0.04 0.78
C GLU A 105 -12.38 0.99 1.73
N GLY A 106 -13.16 1.93 1.20
CA GLY A 106 -13.78 2.98 2.00
C GLY A 106 -14.78 3.83 1.23
N VAL A 107 -15.49 4.68 1.97
CA VAL A 107 -16.46 5.64 1.41
C VAL A 107 -15.73 6.94 1.09
N LEU A 108 -16.00 7.52 -0.08
CA LEU A 108 -15.49 8.84 -0.41
C LEU A 108 -16.27 9.91 0.35
N GLU A 109 -15.56 10.70 1.15
CA GLU A 109 -16.10 11.84 1.87
C GLU A 109 -15.34 13.11 1.51
N LYS A 110 -16.05 14.24 1.55
CA LYS A 110 -15.42 15.55 1.43
C LYS A 110 -14.73 15.86 2.75
N LEU A 111 -13.43 16.18 2.67
CA LEU A 111 -12.70 16.66 3.84
C LEU A 111 -13.11 18.11 4.10
N GLU A 112 -13.96 18.31 5.10
CA GLU A 112 -14.30 19.64 5.63
C GLU A 112 -13.13 20.27 6.40
#